data_AF-A0A4R5L587-F1
#
_entry.id   AF-A0A4R5L587-F1
#
_cell.length_a   1.000
_cell.length_b   1.000
_cell.length_c   1.000
_cell.angle_alpha   90.00
_cell.angle_beta   90.00
_cell.angle_gamma   90.00
#
_symmetry.space_group_name_H-M   'P 1'
#
loop_
_entity.id
_entity.type
_entity.pdbx_description
1 polymer ?
#
loop_
_entity_poly.entity_id
_entity_poly.type
_entity_poly.pdbx_seq_one_letter_code
_entity_poly.pdbx_strand_id
1 'polypeptide(L)'
;MTTNLTETAQWEDGIRQFETSDPVEGGPDGVDNIPTRQLANRTSWLRRVLQFGRTTWIADTGTKNNIVANLVPAVTELLDGMEACFRVAFTNDNVCTFTPNSAAGSTIPKLPLYGADHAELGKGDLPGGANVRARLDTTLNKAGGGAWVIQSISGGMARLVTPPVGDASTRAANMAAVFAATDGRQEIDMSGDATTITLTGPQYGVAMLTLTGELKASKDLIFPAQSGQWIIENLTTGNYNVTAKVNGGSGVVIAAGAPVIVCSDAAAMKLASAGGQAGFRAVPLTGIVGDTINIVGGYTPGAVLLERNGALQQPGTAASPDFIATDGLTIKLTTAATADEQFTAYVFATFSVADAVRKSGDAMGGPLALYAGSTVSNPAAGDNSQNVINSAWFKSEAAAETNAGTAKVATLAQTTAGTDDATIVTPKKLRAGFSALLSGPGYIAFPSWLGGLIIQWGAIAVPNANTAVTVTLPLAFPTNMFINPWTTGSSAAGFTYGNNTGTQSTIYVYSTVANNTVSWLAFGR
;
A
#
# COMPACT_ATOMS: atom_id res chain seq x y z
N MET A 1 39.50 -83.01 1.53
CA MET A 1 39.59 -81.89 2.48
C MET A 1 39.89 -80.64 1.67
N THR A 2 39.11 -79.58 1.83
CA THR A 2 39.35 -78.32 1.12
C THR A 2 40.64 -77.67 1.63
N THR A 3 41.58 -77.37 0.74
CA THR A 3 42.91 -76.78 1.04
C THR A 3 42.87 -75.27 1.26
N ASN A 4 41.68 -74.67 1.35
CA ASN A 4 41.49 -73.23 1.44
C ASN A 4 41.18 -72.82 2.88
N LEU A 5 41.72 -71.68 3.31
CA LEU A 5 41.31 -71.03 4.56
C LEU A 5 39.87 -70.52 4.43
N THR A 6 39.06 -70.73 5.47
CA THR A 6 37.70 -70.19 5.52
C THR A 6 37.77 -68.70 5.86
N GLU A 7 37.21 -67.86 5.01
CA GLU A 7 37.04 -66.42 5.29
C GLU A 7 35.73 -66.18 6.05
N THR A 8 35.77 -65.28 7.03
CA THR A 8 34.60 -64.75 7.74
C THR A 8 34.54 -63.24 7.54
N ALA A 9 33.37 -62.68 7.21
CA ALA A 9 33.25 -61.25 6.93
C ALA A 9 33.15 -60.42 8.21
N GLN A 10 34.24 -60.40 8.96
CA GLN A 10 34.38 -59.60 10.16
C GLN A 10 35.54 -58.62 10.00
N TRP A 11 35.36 -57.42 10.57
CA TRP A 11 36.47 -56.51 10.75
C TRP A 11 37.26 -56.93 11.98
N GLU A 12 38.41 -57.57 11.75
CA GLU A 12 39.35 -57.91 12.82
C GLU A 12 39.89 -56.62 13.45
N ASP A 13 40.00 -56.50 14.77
CA ASP A 13 40.48 -55.27 15.44
C ASP A 13 41.97 -54.99 15.16
N GLY A 14 42.76 -56.04 14.90
CA GLY A 14 44.18 -55.97 14.56
C GLY A 14 44.59 -57.04 13.55
N ILE A 15 45.78 -56.90 12.97
CA ILE A 15 46.46 -57.98 12.25
C ILE A 15 47.59 -58.45 13.17
N ARG A 16 47.60 -59.73 13.53
CA ARG A 16 48.63 -60.32 14.38
C ARG A 16 49.99 -60.23 13.67
N GLN A 17 51.03 -59.79 14.36
CA GLN A 17 52.39 -59.88 13.82
C GLN A 17 52.96 -61.28 14.02
N PHE A 18 53.94 -61.67 13.20
CA PHE A 18 54.73 -62.86 13.49
C PHE A 18 55.70 -62.57 14.63
N GLU A 19 55.67 -63.39 15.68
CA GLU A 19 56.62 -63.30 16.77
C GLU A 19 57.81 -64.24 16.51
N THR A 20 59.00 -63.87 16.97
CA THR A 20 60.21 -64.70 16.78
C THR A 20 60.17 -66.04 17.50
N SER A 21 59.25 -66.21 18.46
CA SER A 21 59.01 -67.45 19.19
C SER A 21 57.94 -68.35 18.55
N ASP A 22 57.30 -67.92 17.48
CA ASP A 22 56.20 -68.68 16.87
C ASP A 22 56.73 -69.90 16.10
N PRO A 23 56.13 -71.09 16.29
CA PRO A 23 56.44 -72.25 15.46
C PRO A 23 55.86 -72.07 14.04
N VAL A 24 56.58 -72.56 13.03
CA VAL A 24 56.10 -72.60 11.64
C VAL A 24 55.05 -73.71 11.53
N GLU A 25 53.79 -73.34 11.73
CA GLU A 25 52.65 -74.24 11.75
C GLU A 25 51.59 -73.79 10.74
N GLY A 26 51.40 -74.63 9.70
CA GLY A 26 50.36 -74.46 8.70
C GLY A 26 49.01 -75.06 9.12
N GLY A 27 48.06 -75.11 8.18
CA GLY A 27 46.70 -75.59 8.43
C GLY A 27 45.72 -74.49 8.88
N PRO A 28 44.42 -74.80 9.00
CA PRO A 28 43.38 -73.80 9.27
C PRO A 28 43.61 -72.99 10.55
N ASP A 29 44.10 -73.63 11.60
CA ASP A 29 44.32 -73.00 12.91
C ASP A 29 45.81 -72.72 13.22
N GLY A 30 46.70 -72.99 12.26
CA GLY A 30 48.13 -72.77 12.39
C GLY A 30 48.50 -71.29 12.52
N VAL A 31 49.52 -71.00 13.32
CA VAL A 31 49.95 -69.63 13.67
C VAL A 31 50.34 -68.82 12.44
N ASP A 32 50.89 -69.48 11.41
CA ASP A 32 51.34 -68.86 10.15
C ASP A 32 50.18 -68.27 9.34
N ASN A 33 48.98 -68.86 9.47
CA ASN A 33 47.80 -68.50 8.71
C ASN A 33 46.89 -67.48 9.42
N ILE A 34 47.19 -67.11 10.66
CA ILE A 34 46.41 -66.13 11.42
C ILE A 34 46.41 -64.74 10.74
N PRO A 35 47.57 -64.09 10.47
CA PRO A 35 47.58 -62.76 9.87
C PRO A 35 46.98 -62.72 8.46
N THR A 36 47.23 -63.74 7.65
CA THR A 36 46.68 -63.85 6.29
C THR A 36 45.17 -64.07 6.31
N ARG A 37 44.66 -64.90 7.23
CA ARG A 37 43.22 -65.06 7.46
C ARG A 37 42.60 -63.76 7.96
N GLN A 38 43.22 -63.05 8.90
CA GLN A 38 42.70 -61.78 9.39
C GLN A 38 42.63 -60.69 8.31
N LEU A 39 43.65 -60.62 7.45
CA LEU A 39 43.64 -59.72 6.29
C LEU A 39 42.60 -60.15 5.24
N ALA A 40 42.45 -61.45 5.00
CA ALA A 40 41.42 -61.99 4.13
C ALA A 40 40.02 -61.67 4.66
N ASN A 41 39.78 -61.83 5.97
CA ASN A 41 38.53 -61.47 6.64
C ASN A 41 38.20 -59.98 6.49
N ARG A 42 39.17 -59.09 6.78
CA ARG A 42 39.02 -57.63 6.56
C ARG A 42 38.78 -57.27 5.10
N THR A 43 39.45 -57.94 4.17
CA THR A 43 39.25 -57.73 2.73
C THR A 43 37.88 -58.24 2.28
N SER A 44 37.42 -59.35 2.82
CA SER A 44 36.09 -59.93 2.59
C SER A 44 34.99 -59.01 3.16
N TRP A 45 35.22 -58.43 4.34
CA TRP A 45 34.37 -57.40 4.95
C TRP A 45 34.35 -56.12 4.12
N LEU A 46 35.50 -55.54 3.78
CA LEU A 46 35.62 -54.35 2.92
C LEU A 46 35.00 -54.59 1.56
N ARG A 47 35.20 -55.76 0.97
CA ARG A 47 34.60 -56.14 -0.30
C ARG A 47 33.08 -56.20 -0.21
N ARG A 48 32.50 -56.64 0.91
CA ARG A 48 31.04 -56.62 1.14
C ARG A 48 30.52 -55.22 1.39
N VAL A 49 31.23 -54.40 2.15
CA VAL A 49 30.88 -52.99 2.41
C VAL A 49 31.00 -52.13 1.14
N LEU A 50 32.07 -52.29 0.37
CA LEU A 50 32.39 -51.50 -0.83
C LEU A 50 31.77 -52.04 -2.12
N GLN A 51 31.19 -53.24 -2.13
CA GLN A 51 30.54 -53.81 -3.32
C GLN A 51 29.44 -52.93 -3.91
N PHE A 52 28.94 -51.99 -3.12
CA PHE A 52 27.88 -51.05 -3.48
C PHE A 52 28.38 -49.68 -3.94
N GLY A 53 29.69 -49.42 -3.85
CA GLY A 53 30.32 -48.27 -4.49
C GLY A 53 30.43 -48.40 -6.02
N ARG A 54 30.11 -49.57 -6.59
CA ARG A 54 30.02 -49.75 -8.05
C ARG A 54 28.73 -49.12 -8.58
N THR A 55 28.89 -48.21 -9.52
CA THR A 55 27.89 -47.39 -10.24
C THR A 55 26.84 -48.15 -11.07
N THR A 56 26.65 -49.45 -10.84
CA THR A 56 25.76 -50.29 -11.64
C THR A 56 24.45 -50.51 -10.90
N TRP A 57 23.38 -49.92 -11.44
CA TRP A 57 22.03 -50.10 -10.92
C TRP A 57 21.49 -51.48 -11.27
N ILE A 58 21.15 -52.27 -10.25
CA ILE A 58 20.63 -53.63 -10.43
C ILE A 58 19.11 -53.59 -10.52
N ALA A 59 18.52 -54.38 -11.43
CA ALA A 59 17.07 -54.44 -11.56
C ALA A 59 16.43 -55.07 -10.32
N ASP A 60 15.36 -54.44 -9.83
CA ASP A 60 14.41 -55.07 -8.92
C ASP A 60 13.70 -56.21 -9.64
N THR A 61 13.86 -57.44 -9.14
CA THR A 61 13.19 -58.65 -9.64
C THR A 61 12.07 -59.09 -8.71
N GLY A 62 11.72 -58.28 -7.71
CA GLY A 62 10.74 -58.58 -6.70
C GLY A 62 9.31 -58.34 -7.17
N THR A 63 8.42 -58.19 -6.18
CA THR A 63 7.02 -57.83 -6.40
C THR A 63 6.76 -56.42 -5.84
N LYS A 64 5.58 -55.87 -6.13
CA LYS A 64 5.17 -54.58 -5.59
C LYS A 64 5.35 -54.54 -4.06
N ASN A 65 6.02 -53.50 -3.55
CA ASN A 65 6.40 -53.30 -2.15
C ASN A 65 7.41 -54.31 -1.56
N ASN A 66 7.82 -55.32 -2.31
CA ASN A 66 8.80 -56.33 -1.90
C ASN A 66 9.95 -56.33 -2.90
N ILE A 67 10.87 -55.40 -2.71
CA ILE A 67 11.97 -55.15 -3.61
C ILE A 67 13.03 -56.23 -3.42
N VAL A 68 13.47 -56.83 -4.52
CA VAL A 68 14.54 -57.82 -4.53
C VAL A 68 15.60 -57.39 -5.52
N ALA A 69 16.83 -57.17 -5.04
CA ALA A 69 17.98 -56.91 -5.91
C ALA A 69 18.98 -58.06 -5.82
N ASN A 70 19.22 -58.74 -6.94
CA ASN A 70 20.20 -59.83 -7.03
C ASN A 70 21.59 -59.26 -7.30
N LEU A 71 22.30 -58.96 -6.22
CA LEU A 71 23.63 -58.37 -6.27
C LEU A 71 24.69 -59.40 -6.69
N VAL A 72 25.73 -58.92 -7.39
CA VAL A 72 26.83 -59.76 -7.84
C VAL A 72 28.16 -59.17 -7.34
N PRO A 73 28.94 -59.93 -6.57
CA PRO A 73 28.64 -61.28 -6.04
C PRO A 73 27.49 -61.27 -5.01
N ALA A 74 26.91 -62.45 -4.77
CA ALA A 74 25.74 -62.58 -3.91
C ALA A 74 26.05 -62.30 -2.43
N VAL A 75 25.15 -61.58 -1.77
CA VAL A 75 25.21 -61.32 -0.32
C VAL A 75 24.87 -62.60 0.46
N THR A 76 25.75 -62.97 1.41
CA THR A 76 25.60 -64.16 2.27
C THR A 76 25.20 -63.83 3.70
N GLU A 77 25.43 -62.58 4.14
CA GLU A 77 25.02 -62.06 5.45
C GLU A 77 24.84 -60.54 5.37
N LEU A 78 24.03 -59.99 6.29
CA LEU A 78 23.79 -58.55 6.41
C LEU A 78 24.67 -57.95 7.50
N LEU A 79 25.36 -56.86 7.20
CA LEU A 79 26.25 -56.12 8.08
C LEU A 79 25.81 -54.66 8.17
N ASP A 80 25.97 -54.08 9.35
CA ASP A 80 25.65 -52.67 9.58
C ASP A 80 26.43 -51.76 8.62
N GLY A 81 25.73 -50.77 8.08
CA GLY A 81 26.31 -49.81 7.14
C GLY A 81 26.48 -50.31 5.71
N MET A 82 26.04 -51.53 5.35
CA MET A 82 26.00 -52.00 3.96
C MET A 82 25.13 -51.10 3.09
N GLU A 83 25.60 -50.68 1.92
CA GLU A 83 24.79 -49.91 0.97
C GLU A 83 24.12 -50.84 -0.06
N ALA A 84 23.17 -50.38 -0.87
CA ALA A 84 22.51 -51.15 -1.91
C ALA A 84 22.01 -50.21 -3.01
N CYS A 85 22.38 -50.47 -4.27
CA CYS A 85 21.97 -49.68 -5.44
C CYS A 85 21.08 -50.50 -6.38
N PHE A 86 19.81 -50.11 -6.54
CA PHE A 86 18.85 -50.83 -7.39
C PHE A 86 17.91 -49.90 -8.18
N ARG A 87 17.27 -50.44 -9.21
CA ARG A 87 16.21 -49.82 -10.03
C ARG A 87 14.88 -50.41 -9.64
N VAL A 88 13.96 -49.59 -9.16
CA VAL A 88 12.60 -49.98 -8.76
C VAL A 88 11.84 -50.48 -9.99
N ALA A 89 11.21 -51.66 -9.92
CA ALA A 89 10.45 -52.20 -11.05
C ALA A 89 9.01 -51.66 -11.10
N PHE A 90 8.37 -51.50 -9.94
CA PHE A 90 6.96 -51.13 -9.83
C PHE A 90 6.76 -49.98 -8.87
N THR A 91 5.83 -49.08 -9.20
CA THR A 91 5.40 -48.06 -8.25
C THR A 91 4.78 -48.70 -7.02
N ASN A 92 5.33 -48.40 -5.83
CA ASN A 92 4.81 -48.96 -4.58
C ASN A 92 3.42 -48.39 -4.21
N ASP A 93 2.64 -49.15 -3.45
CA ASP A 93 1.34 -48.71 -2.93
C ASP A 93 1.17 -48.90 -1.42
N ASN A 94 2.17 -49.47 -0.74
CA ASN A 94 2.18 -49.66 0.70
C ASN A 94 3.63 -49.70 1.22
N VAL A 95 3.78 -49.98 2.52
CA VAL A 95 5.05 -50.18 3.21
C VAL A 95 5.95 -51.15 2.45
N CYS A 96 7.19 -50.73 2.24
CA CYS A 96 8.14 -51.44 1.40
C CYS A 96 9.17 -52.19 2.22
N THR A 97 9.72 -53.20 1.59
CA THR A 97 10.74 -54.08 2.15
C THR A 97 11.79 -54.34 1.09
N PHE A 98 13.03 -54.51 1.51
CA PHE A 98 14.14 -54.76 0.62
C PHE A 98 14.91 -55.99 1.09
N THR A 99 15.15 -56.91 0.14
CA THR A 99 15.97 -58.10 0.37
C THR A 99 17.02 -58.22 -0.74
N PRO A 100 18.32 -58.11 -0.42
CA PRO A 100 19.35 -58.46 -1.39
C PRO A 100 19.41 -59.98 -1.59
N ASN A 101 19.58 -60.43 -2.84
CA ASN A 101 19.83 -61.82 -3.22
C ASN A 101 18.82 -62.84 -2.63
N SER A 102 17.52 -62.66 -2.90
CA SER A 102 16.45 -63.48 -2.30
C SER A 102 16.17 -64.82 -3.03
N ALA A 103 17.20 -65.52 -3.53
CA ALA A 103 17.02 -66.81 -4.20
C ALA A 103 16.36 -67.86 -3.27
N ALA A 104 15.69 -68.88 -3.85
CA ALA A 104 15.11 -69.97 -3.07
C ALA A 104 16.19 -70.65 -2.20
N GLY A 105 16.02 -70.62 -0.88
CA GLY A 105 17.01 -71.10 0.10
C GLY A 105 17.94 -70.03 0.67
N SER A 106 17.78 -68.75 0.32
CA SER A 106 18.50 -67.63 0.93
C SER A 106 18.13 -67.46 2.41
N THR A 107 19.13 -67.27 3.28
CA THR A 107 18.96 -66.99 4.72
C THR A 107 18.88 -65.50 5.02
N ILE A 108 18.99 -64.62 4.01
CA ILE A 108 18.94 -63.17 4.17
C ILE A 108 17.52 -62.75 4.56
N PRO A 109 17.35 -62.08 5.71
CA PRO A 109 16.02 -61.66 6.15
C PRO A 109 15.51 -60.53 5.27
N LYS A 110 14.18 -60.51 5.11
CA LYS A 110 13.44 -59.42 4.48
C LYS A 110 13.28 -58.30 5.50
N LEU A 111 13.94 -57.17 5.26
CA LEU A 111 13.94 -56.03 6.17
C LEU A 111 13.08 -54.88 5.61
N PRO A 112 12.51 -54.03 6.48
CA PRO A 112 11.79 -52.84 6.04
C PRO A 112 12.71 -51.87 5.30
N LEU A 113 12.13 -51.16 4.34
CA LEU A 113 12.77 -50.08 3.59
C LEU A 113 12.13 -48.76 4.02
N TYR A 114 12.93 -47.89 4.61
CA TYR A 114 12.55 -46.59 5.16
C TYR A 114 13.02 -45.44 4.29
N GLY A 115 12.30 -44.32 4.36
CA GLY A 115 12.77 -43.04 3.84
C GLY A 115 13.95 -42.51 4.67
N ALA A 116 14.57 -41.42 4.20
CA ALA A 116 15.67 -40.78 4.94
C ALA A 116 15.20 -40.12 6.26
N ASP A 117 13.90 -40.07 6.50
CA ASP A 117 13.24 -39.70 7.76
C ASP A 117 13.13 -40.86 8.76
N HIS A 118 13.69 -42.03 8.44
CA HIS A 118 13.66 -43.26 9.24
C HIS A 118 12.24 -43.81 9.48
N ALA A 119 11.30 -43.48 8.58
CA ALA A 119 9.91 -43.91 8.66
C ALA A 119 9.52 -44.81 7.48
N GLU A 120 8.41 -45.52 7.64
CA GLU A 120 7.86 -46.39 6.61
C GLU A 120 7.43 -45.61 5.35
N LEU A 121 7.68 -46.22 4.20
CA LEU A 121 7.27 -45.66 2.91
C LEU A 121 5.76 -45.83 2.71
N GLY A 122 5.12 -44.78 2.19
CA GLY A 122 3.72 -44.75 1.78
C GLY A 122 3.55 -44.95 0.28
N LYS A 123 2.30 -44.99 -0.17
CA LYS A 123 1.93 -45.15 -1.59
C LYS A 123 2.61 -44.09 -2.46
N GLY A 124 3.32 -44.53 -3.50
CA GLY A 124 4.01 -43.65 -4.44
C GLY A 124 5.39 -43.18 -4.01
N ASP A 125 5.83 -43.51 -2.78
CA ASP A 125 7.22 -43.58 -2.29
C ASP A 125 8.29 -43.80 -3.38
N LEU A 126 8.04 -44.97 -3.94
CA LEU A 126 8.69 -45.89 -4.87
C LEU A 126 8.39 -45.78 -6.35
N PRO A 127 8.58 -44.70 -7.12
CA PRO A 127 8.17 -44.74 -8.52
C PRO A 127 8.90 -45.83 -9.33
N GLY A 128 8.16 -46.54 -10.17
CA GLY A 128 8.73 -47.50 -11.11
C GLY A 128 9.76 -46.83 -12.04
N GLY A 129 10.92 -47.45 -12.19
CA GLY A 129 12.07 -46.94 -12.94
C GLY A 129 13.02 -46.06 -12.13
N ALA A 130 12.71 -45.76 -10.85
CA ALA A 130 13.59 -44.96 -10.01
C ALA A 130 14.87 -45.71 -9.63
N ASN A 131 16.01 -45.02 -9.68
CA ASN A 131 17.29 -45.49 -9.17
C ASN A 131 17.39 -45.12 -7.68
N VAL A 132 17.59 -46.11 -6.80
CA VAL A 132 17.61 -45.95 -5.34
C VAL A 132 18.93 -46.42 -4.76
N ARG A 133 19.52 -45.61 -3.89
CA ARG A 133 20.62 -46.02 -2.99
C ARG A 133 20.08 -46.10 -1.57
N ALA A 134 20.19 -47.25 -0.94
CA ALA A 134 19.79 -47.46 0.45
C ALA A 134 20.96 -48.01 1.28
N ARG A 135 20.99 -47.72 2.58
CA ARG A 135 22.00 -48.22 3.52
C ARG A 135 21.34 -48.94 4.69
N LEU A 136 21.88 -50.09 5.07
CA LEU A 136 21.40 -50.86 6.21
C LEU A 136 21.87 -50.20 7.51
N ASP A 137 20.92 -49.97 8.41
CA ASP A 137 21.14 -49.54 9.79
C ASP A 137 20.51 -50.58 10.74
N THR A 138 21.35 -51.21 11.54
CA THR A 138 20.96 -52.27 12.49
C THR A 138 20.43 -51.71 13.82
N THR A 139 20.58 -50.41 14.06
CA THR A 139 20.03 -49.72 15.23
C THR A 139 18.54 -49.44 15.07
N LEU A 140 18.08 -49.27 13.83
CA LEU A 140 16.67 -49.14 13.46
C LEU A 140 16.02 -50.51 13.37
N ASN A 141 14.76 -50.65 13.81
CA ASN A 141 14.03 -51.92 13.85
C ASN A 141 14.86 -53.09 14.46
N LYS A 142 15.53 -52.82 15.59
CA LYS A 142 16.51 -53.72 16.22
C LYS A 142 15.99 -55.15 16.44
N ALA A 143 14.72 -55.30 16.85
CA ALA A 143 14.10 -56.61 17.08
C ALA A 143 13.91 -57.44 15.79
N GLY A 144 13.82 -56.77 14.64
CA GLY A 144 13.67 -57.39 13.32
C GLY A 144 14.99 -57.57 12.55
N GLY A 145 16.13 -57.19 13.14
CA GLY A 145 17.46 -57.34 12.50
C GLY A 145 17.93 -56.16 11.65
N GLY A 146 17.27 -54.99 11.74
CA GLY A 146 17.68 -53.76 11.03
C GLY A 146 16.60 -53.18 10.12
N ALA A 147 16.92 -52.03 9.51
CA ALA A 147 16.15 -51.41 8.44
C ALA A 147 17.06 -50.82 7.35
N TRP A 148 16.60 -50.87 6.10
CA TRP A 148 17.27 -50.18 4.99
C TRP A 148 16.77 -48.74 4.90
N VAL A 149 17.68 -47.77 4.89
CA VAL A 149 17.36 -46.33 4.82
C VAL A 149 17.78 -45.78 3.46
N ILE A 150 16.84 -45.18 2.73
CA ILE A 150 17.13 -44.56 1.43
C ILE A 150 17.97 -43.30 1.63
N GLN A 151 19.13 -43.26 0.98
CA GLN A 151 20.03 -42.09 0.94
C GLN A 151 19.79 -41.22 -0.29
N SER A 152 19.41 -41.81 -1.42
CA SER A 152 19.11 -41.07 -2.64
C SER A 152 18.15 -41.85 -3.54
N ILE A 153 17.27 -41.13 -4.24
CA ILE A 153 16.31 -41.67 -5.20
C ILE A 153 16.18 -40.74 -6.41
N SER A 154 16.17 -41.27 -7.63
CA SER A 154 15.93 -40.49 -8.84
C SER A 154 14.45 -40.48 -9.22
N GLY A 155 13.87 -39.30 -9.49
CA GLY A 155 12.48 -39.18 -9.98
C GLY A 155 11.39 -39.55 -8.97
N GLY A 156 11.79 -39.94 -7.75
CA GLY A 156 10.90 -40.15 -6.61
C GLY A 156 11.04 -39.08 -5.55
N MET A 157 10.22 -39.18 -4.50
CA MET A 157 10.25 -38.20 -3.42
C MET A 157 11.36 -38.53 -2.41
N ALA A 158 12.33 -37.62 -2.29
CA ALA A 158 13.26 -37.64 -1.17
C ALA A 158 12.51 -37.14 0.07
N ARG A 159 12.21 -38.04 1.01
CA ARG A 159 11.64 -37.67 2.31
C ARG A 159 12.74 -37.12 3.20
N LEU A 160 12.46 -36.02 3.88
CA LEU A 160 13.38 -35.31 4.77
C LEU A 160 12.74 -35.22 6.16
N VAL A 161 13.58 -35.28 7.20
CA VAL A 161 13.16 -35.04 8.57
C VAL A 161 12.53 -33.65 8.67
N THR A 162 11.31 -33.57 9.22
CA THR A 162 10.59 -32.30 9.44
C THR A 162 11.44 -31.38 10.31
N PRO A 163 11.84 -30.20 9.79
CA PRO A 163 12.47 -29.19 10.63
C PRO A 163 11.51 -28.77 11.77
N PRO A 164 12.02 -28.42 12.95
CA PRO A 164 11.19 -27.86 14.01
C PRO A 164 10.39 -26.64 13.53
N VAL A 165 9.15 -26.49 14.00
CA VAL A 165 8.33 -25.31 13.69
C VAL A 165 9.03 -24.05 14.22
N GLY A 166 9.19 -23.05 13.35
CA GLY A 166 9.95 -21.82 13.64
C GLY A 166 11.46 -21.90 13.33
N ASP A 167 11.95 -23.00 12.75
CA ASP A 167 13.33 -23.11 12.28
C ASP A 167 13.56 -22.17 11.07
N ALA A 168 14.39 -21.13 11.26
CA ALA A 168 14.75 -20.15 10.24
C ALA A 168 16.09 -20.45 9.54
N SER A 169 16.63 -21.66 9.69
CA SER A 169 17.86 -22.08 9.02
C SER A 169 17.66 -22.35 7.52
N THR A 170 18.76 -22.55 6.80
CA THR A 170 18.75 -22.90 5.37
C THR A 170 18.47 -24.39 5.11
N ARG A 171 17.89 -25.11 6.08
CA ARG A 171 17.55 -26.53 5.94
C ARG A 171 16.39 -26.69 4.97
N ALA A 172 16.37 -27.79 4.22
CA ALA A 172 15.27 -28.09 3.32
C ALA A 172 13.99 -28.33 4.12
N ALA A 173 12.94 -27.55 3.83
CA ALA A 173 11.62 -27.73 4.42
C ALA A 173 10.88 -28.87 3.72
N ASN A 174 10.26 -29.75 4.50
CA ASN A 174 9.31 -30.72 3.96
C ASN A 174 7.89 -30.14 3.95
N MET A 175 6.95 -30.85 3.32
CA MET A 175 5.58 -30.36 3.15
C MET A 175 4.87 -30.11 4.49
N ALA A 176 5.18 -30.91 5.53
CA ALA A 176 4.62 -30.71 6.87
C ALA A 176 5.06 -29.40 7.50
N ALA A 177 6.34 -29.03 7.36
CA ALA A 177 6.85 -27.74 7.82
C ALA A 177 6.22 -26.56 7.05
N VAL A 178 6.01 -26.71 5.74
CA VAL A 178 5.35 -25.69 4.90
C VAL A 178 3.89 -25.50 5.30
N PHE A 179 3.14 -26.59 5.53
CA PHE A 179 1.75 -26.50 6.00
C PHE A 179 1.66 -25.90 7.40
N ALA A 180 2.59 -26.25 8.31
CA ALA A 180 2.64 -25.61 9.62
C ALA A 180 2.88 -24.09 9.51
N ALA A 181 3.77 -23.66 8.61
CA ALA A 181 4.06 -22.25 8.38
C ALA A 181 2.94 -21.49 7.63
N THR A 182 2.08 -22.18 6.87
CA THR A 182 1.06 -21.55 6.01
C THR A 182 -0.35 -21.63 6.61
N ASP A 183 -0.72 -22.78 7.18
CA ASP A 183 -2.06 -23.09 7.68
C ASP A 183 -2.06 -23.49 9.16
N GLY A 184 -0.89 -23.58 9.80
CA GLY A 184 -0.78 -23.93 11.20
C GLY A 184 -1.47 -22.89 12.09
N ARG A 185 -2.14 -23.38 13.14
CA ARG A 185 -2.75 -22.56 14.18
C ARG A 185 -2.17 -22.95 15.54
N GLN A 186 -1.86 -21.95 16.34
CA GLN A 186 -1.48 -22.16 17.74
C GLN A 186 -2.26 -21.25 18.68
N GLU A 187 -2.75 -21.84 19.77
CA GLU A 187 -3.35 -21.18 20.91
C GLU A 187 -2.27 -20.66 21.88
N ILE A 188 -2.44 -19.42 22.32
CA ILE A 188 -1.59 -18.76 23.30
C ILE A 188 -2.48 -18.33 24.46
N ASP A 189 -2.27 -18.95 25.62
CA ASP A 189 -2.93 -18.52 26.85
C ASP A 189 -2.32 -17.21 27.34
N MET A 190 -3.14 -16.17 27.41
CA MET A 190 -2.79 -14.83 27.88
C MET A 190 -3.13 -14.62 29.36
N SER A 191 -3.64 -15.65 30.05
CA SER A 191 -4.00 -15.61 31.46
C SER A 191 -2.78 -15.42 32.38
N GLY A 192 -3.03 -15.33 33.69
CA GLY A 192 -2.00 -15.15 34.71
C GLY A 192 -1.49 -13.71 34.86
N ASP A 193 -0.43 -13.53 35.65
CA ASP A 193 -0.01 -12.20 36.12
C ASP A 193 1.16 -11.59 35.31
N ALA A 194 1.71 -12.34 34.34
CA ALA A 194 2.82 -11.86 33.51
C ALA A 194 2.38 -10.70 32.61
N THR A 195 3.10 -9.57 32.66
CA THR A 195 2.86 -8.39 31.80
C THR A 195 3.37 -8.56 30.38
N THR A 196 4.21 -9.57 30.14
CA THR A 196 4.85 -9.82 28.84
C THR A 196 4.89 -11.32 28.57
N ILE A 197 4.45 -11.72 27.38
CA ILE A 197 4.47 -13.10 26.89
C ILE A 197 5.35 -13.14 25.66
N THR A 198 6.47 -13.86 25.74
CA THR A 198 7.40 -14.01 24.61
C THR A 198 7.09 -15.29 23.87
N LEU A 199 6.86 -15.19 22.55
CA LEU A 199 6.57 -16.34 21.72
C LEU A 199 7.80 -17.25 21.56
N THR A 200 7.57 -18.55 21.70
CA THR A 200 8.56 -19.61 21.45
C THR A 200 8.60 -19.98 19.96
N GLY A 201 9.66 -20.67 19.53
CA GLY A 201 9.82 -21.19 18.15
C GLY A 201 8.56 -21.82 17.56
N PRO A 202 7.98 -22.83 18.22
CA PRO A 202 6.76 -23.48 17.76
C PRO A 202 5.53 -22.57 17.70
N GLN A 203 5.50 -21.51 18.49
CA GLN A 203 4.37 -20.58 18.53
C GLN A 203 4.46 -19.53 17.41
N TYR A 204 5.62 -18.90 17.19
CA TYR A 204 5.72 -17.92 16.09
C TYR A 204 5.92 -18.57 14.71
N GLY A 205 6.27 -19.86 14.67
CA GLY A 205 6.52 -20.59 13.43
C GLY A 205 5.26 -21.02 12.66
N VAL A 206 4.06 -20.70 13.17
CA VAL A 206 2.78 -20.96 12.50
C VAL A 206 2.17 -19.68 11.93
N ALA A 207 1.25 -19.81 10.98
CA ALA A 207 0.58 -18.68 10.35
C ALA A 207 -0.47 -17.99 11.24
N MET A 208 -1.18 -18.76 12.06
CA MET A 208 -2.32 -18.28 12.84
C MET A 208 -2.09 -18.41 14.34
N LEU A 209 -2.39 -17.36 15.08
CA LEU A 209 -2.35 -17.33 16.54
C LEU A 209 -3.75 -17.06 17.09
N THR A 210 -4.20 -17.87 18.03
CA THR A 210 -5.44 -17.65 18.78
C THR A 210 -5.06 -17.28 20.21
N LEU A 211 -5.41 -16.08 20.65
CA LEU A 211 -5.14 -15.62 22.00
C LEU A 211 -6.34 -15.90 22.89
N THR A 212 -6.15 -16.59 24.00
CA THR A 212 -7.22 -16.99 24.93
C THR A 212 -6.91 -16.56 26.38
N GLY A 213 -7.87 -16.70 27.28
CA GLY A 213 -7.69 -16.38 28.70
C GLY A 213 -8.21 -15.00 29.13
N GLU A 214 -8.39 -14.83 30.45
CA GLU A 214 -8.83 -13.58 31.07
C GLU A 214 -7.63 -12.67 31.38
N LEU A 215 -7.65 -11.46 30.85
CA LEU A 215 -6.66 -10.44 31.12
C LEU A 215 -6.97 -9.75 32.44
N LYS A 216 -5.98 -9.76 33.34
CA LYS A 216 -6.00 -8.98 34.60
C LYS A 216 -5.25 -7.65 34.50
N ALA A 217 -4.47 -7.46 33.42
CA ALA A 217 -3.72 -6.26 33.10
C ALA A 217 -3.44 -6.23 31.59
N SER A 218 -3.03 -5.08 31.05
CA SER A 218 -2.57 -5.00 29.66
C SER A 218 -1.26 -5.76 29.49
N LYS A 219 -1.12 -6.52 28.40
CA LYS A 219 0.01 -7.43 28.15
C LYS A 219 0.65 -7.20 26.79
N ASP A 220 1.97 -7.36 26.75
CA ASP A 220 2.73 -7.35 25.51
C ASP A 220 2.99 -8.78 25.02
N LEU A 221 2.56 -9.08 23.79
CA LEU A 221 2.90 -10.30 23.07
C LEU A 221 4.14 -10.05 22.21
N ILE A 222 5.28 -10.63 22.61
CA ILE A 222 6.58 -10.36 22.02
C ILE A 222 6.92 -11.38 20.94
N PHE A 223 7.13 -10.86 19.72
CA PHE A 223 7.60 -11.58 18.55
C PHE A 223 9.13 -11.47 18.43
N PRO A 224 9.80 -12.46 17.80
CA PRO A 224 11.21 -12.37 17.49
C PRO A 224 11.51 -11.17 16.57
N ALA A 225 12.73 -10.63 16.66
CA ALA A 225 13.22 -9.53 15.82
C ALA A 225 13.53 -9.99 14.39
N GLN A 226 12.49 -10.41 13.67
CA GLN A 226 12.55 -10.90 12.29
C GLN A 226 11.35 -10.43 11.49
N SER A 227 11.48 -10.39 10.16
CA SER A 227 10.37 -10.09 9.26
C SER A 227 9.43 -11.28 9.17
N GLY A 228 8.12 -11.02 9.14
CA GLY A 228 7.11 -12.08 9.08
C GLY A 228 5.69 -11.54 9.06
N GLN A 229 4.72 -12.43 8.79
CA GLN A 229 3.30 -12.11 8.78
C GLN A 229 2.54 -13.16 9.58
N TRP A 230 1.58 -12.71 10.40
CA TRP A 230 0.74 -13.58 11.21
C TRP A 230 -0.71 -13.12 11.16
N ILE A 231 -1.64 -14.07 11.25
CA ILE A 231 -3.06 -13.82 11.49
C ILE A 231 -3.30 -14.03 12.98
N ILE A 232 -3.76 -13.01 13.69
CA ILE A 232 -4.02 -13.07 15.12
C ILE A 232 -5.51 -12.93 15.37
N GLU A 233 -6.09 -13.93 16.02
CA GLU A 233 -7.46 -13.92 16.52
C GLU A 233 -7.40 -13.71 18.04
N ASN A 234 -7.83 -12.53 18.50
CA ASN A 234 -7.81 -12.21 19.93
C ASN A 234 -9.17 -12.53 20.56
N LEU A 235 -9.23 -13.65 21.30
CA LEU A 235 -10.42 -14.11 22.04
C LEU A 235 -10.27 -13.91 23.55
N THR A 236 -9.31 -13.09 24.01
CA THR A 236 -9.14 -12.82 25.43
C THR A 236 -10.34 -12.08 26.01
N THR A 237 -10.64 -12.34 27.29
CA THR A 237 -11.65 -11.60 28.06
C THR A 237 -10.98 -10.59 29.00
N GLY A 238 -11.75 -9.64 29.55
CA GLY A 238 -11.22 -8.58 30.41
C GLY A 238 -10.92 -7.27 29.68
N ASN A 239 -11.03 -6.15 30.41
CA ASN A 239 -10.96 -4.80 29.83
C ASN A 239 -9.52 -4.28 29.76
N TYR A 240 -8.64 -5.00 29.07
CA TYR A 240 -7.23 -4.67 28.94
C TYR A 240 -6.72 -4.91 27.53
N ASN A 241 -5.62 -4.25 27.18
CA ASN A 241 -5.07 -4.32 25.83
C ASN A 241 -4.05 -5.46 25.71
N VAL A 242 -4.07 -6.15 24.57
CA VAL A 242 -2.94 -6.96 24.11
C VAL A 242 -2.19 -6.21 23.03
N THR A 243 -0.90 -5.97 23.24
CA THR A 243 -0.04 -5.30 22.26
C THR A 243 0.89 -6.32 21.61
N ALA A 244 0.74 -6.57 20.31
CA ALA A 244 1.70 -7.35 19.55
C ALA A 244 2.91 -6.48 19.21
N LYS A 245 4.11 -6.91 19.62
CA LYS A 245 5.32 -6.09 19.54
C LYS A 245 6.53 -6.93 19.14
N VAL A 246 7.45 -6.34 18.37
CA VAL A 246 8.76 -6.96 18.12
C VAL A 246 9.65 -6.78 19.36
N ASN A 247 10.46 -7.78 19.71
CA ASN A 247 11.43 -7.65 20.80
C ASN A 247 12.34 -6.42 20.60
N GLY A 248 12.30 -5.47 21.55
CA GLY A 248 13.04 -4.20 21.45
C GLY A 248 12.48 -3.16 20.45
N GLY A 249 11.36 -3.46 19.79
CA GLY A 249 10.76 -2.66 18.72
C GLY A 249 9.52 -1.85 19.13
N SER A 250 8.72 -1.41 18.18
CA SER A 250 7.36 -0.87 18.43
C SER A 250 6.26 -1.89 18.11
N GLY A 251 5.05 -1.64 18.60
CA GLY A 251 3.94 -2.60 18.57
C GLY A 251 2.61 -2.02 18.15
N VAL A 252 1.64 -2.90 17.91
CA VAL A 252 0.27 -2.54 17.58
C VAL A 252 -0.69 -3.26 18.54
N VAL A 253 -1.75 -2.55 18.94
CA VAL A 253 -2.80 -3.12 19.80
C VAL A 253 -3.69 -4.03 18.97
N ILE A 254 -3.92 -5.24 19.46
CA ILE A 254 -4.80 -6.24 18.85
C ILE A 254 -6.14 -6.19 19.55
N ALA A 255 -7.14 -5.61 18.90
CA ALA A 255 -8.50 -5.58 19.41
C ALA A 255 -9.07 -7.00 19.53
N ALA A 256 -9.84 -7.25 20.60
CA ALA A 256 -10.57 -8.49 20.75
C ALA A 256 -11.65 -8.64 19.65
N GLY A 257 -11.88 -9.88 19.21
CA GLY A 257 -12.87 -10.22 18.19
C GLY A 257 -12.25 -10.75 16.90
N ALA A 258 -12.63 -10.16 15.76
CA ALA A 258 -12.31 -10.70 14.43
C ALA A 258 -10.79 -10.84 14.19
N PRO A 259 -10.35 -11.88 13.45
CA PRO A 259 -8.95 -12.07 13.12
C PRO A 259 -8.35 -10.87 12.35
N VAL A 260 -7.16 -10.44 12.76
CA VAL A 260 -6.41 -9.37 12.12
C VAL A 260 -5.08 -9.88 11.58
N ILE A 261 -4.62 -9.31 10.47
CA ILE A 261 -3.31 -9.63 9.90
C ILE A 261 -2.30 -8.60 10.42
N VAL A 262 -1.20 -9.09 10.99
CA VAL A 262 -0.05 -8.27 11.40
C VAL A 262 1.19 -8.64 10.61
N CYS A 263 2.04 -7.64 10.38
CA CYS A 263 3.29 -7.75 9.67
C CYS A 263 4.41 -7.17 10.53
N SER A 264 5.52 -7.88 10.63
CA SER A 264 6.77 -7.42 11.23
C SER A 264 7.78 -7.10 10.13
N ASP A 265 8.48 -5.97 10.28
CA ASP A 265 9.67 -5.61 9.49
C ASP A 265 10.98 -5.87 10.24
N ALA A 266 10.94 -6.68 11.31
CA ALA A 266 12.01 -6.95 12.27
C ALA A 266 12.33 -5.82 13.27
N ALA A 267 11.72 -4.62 13.12
CA ALA A 267 11.88 -3.50 14.05
C ALA A 267 10.54 -3.02 14.65
N ALA A 268 9.44 -3.20 13.94
CA ALA A 268 8.11 -2.76 14.33
C ALA A 268 7.04 -3.77 13.89
N MET A 269 6.02 -3.92 14.73
CA MET A 269 4.78 -4.63 14.37
C MET A 269 3.74 -3.65 13.82
N LYS A 270 3.12 -4.02 12.70
CA LYS A 270 2.12 -3.20 11.98
C LYS A 270 0.92 -4.06 11.60
N LEU A 271 -0.26 -3.45 11.45
CA LEU A 271 -1.39 -4.13 10.80
C LEU A 271 -1.16 -4.16 9.28
N ALA A 272 -1.50 -5.26 8.62
CA ALA A 272 -1.32 -5.42 7.17
C ALA A 272 -2.15 -4.41 6.35
N SER A 273 -3.20 -3.83 6.94
CA SER A 273 -3.92 -2.68 6.39
C SER A 273 -3.15 -1.37 6.67
N ALA A 274 -1.98 -1.22 6.04
CA ALA A 274 -1.16 -0.01 6.13
C ALA A 274 -1.68 1.17 5.24
N GLY A 275 -2.96 1.17 4.88
CA GLY A 275 -3.61 2.23 4.12
C GLY A 275 -4.99 2.55 4.68
N GLY A 276 -5.05 3.49 5.61
CA GLY A 276 -6.27 4.21 5.98
C GLY A 276 -7.43 3.35 6.49
N GLN A 277 -7.58 3.27 7.81
CA GLN A 277 -8.90 3.51 8.41
C GLN A 277 -9.27 4.99 8.16
N ALA A 278 -9.44 5.37 6.89
CA ALA A 278 -10.14 6.58 6.49
C ALA A 278 -11.67 6.38 6.57
N GLY A 279 -12.10 5.21 7.05
CA GLY A 279 -13.48 4.85 7.28
C GLY A 279 -13.85 5.05 8.75
N PHE A 280 -14.95 5.75 8.95
CA PHE A 280 -15.78 5.71 10.14
C PHE A 280 -15.93 4.27 10.64
N ARG A 281 -15.36 3.95 11.80
CA ARG A 281 -15.49 2.62 12.42
C ARG A 281 -16.28 2.74 13.72
N ALA A 282 -17.36 1.97 13.81
CA ALA A 282 -18.05 1.74 15.08
C ALA A 282 -17.10 1.02 16.04
N VAL A 283 -16.91 1.58 17.22
CA VAL A 283 -16.10 0.98 18.28
C VAL A 283 -16.99 0.33 19.32
N PRO A 284 -16.61 -0.85 19.85
CA PRO A 284 -17.30 -1.42 20.99
C PRO A 284 -17.17 -0.48 22.20
N LEU A 285 -18.29 -0.30 22.90
CA LEU A 285 -18.39 0.51 24.10
C LEU A 285 -18.55 -0.40 25.32
N THR A 286 -17.96 -0.02 26.45
CA THR A 286 -18.13 -0.73 27.73
C THR A 286 -18.37 0.24 28.88
N GLY A 287 -18.87 -0.28 30.01
CA GLY A 287 -18.99 0.48 31.25
C GLY A 287 -19.86 1.73 31.12
N ILE A 288 -20.99 1.64 30.40
CA ILE A 288 -22.01 2.71 30.32
C ILE A 288 -22.65 2.82 31.70
N VAL A 289 -22.06 3.64 32.57
CA VAL A 289 -22.51 3.83 33.96
C VAL A 289 -22.60 5.32 34.22
N GLY A 290 -23.81 5.81 34.48
CA GLY A 290 -24.07 7.22 34.73
C GLY A 290 -23.57 8.08 33.57
N ASP A 291 -22.62 8.98 33.86
CA ASP A 291 -22.11 9.97 32.92
C ASP A 291 -20.88 9.51 32.14
N THR A 292 -20.44 8.26 32.24
CA THR A 292 -19.19 7.80 31.59
C THR A 292 -19.42 6.58 30.71
N ILE A 293 -18.81 6.61 29.52
CA ILE A 293 -18.75 5.51 28.57
C ILE A 293 -17.27 5.24 28.24
N ASN A 294 -16.84 3.99 28.31
CA ASN A 294 -15.47 3.61 27.92
C ASN A 294 -15.43 3.18 26.45
N ILE A 295 -14.42 3.64 25.71
CA ILE A 295 -14.16 3.20 24.34
C ILE A 295 -13.10 2.09 24.35
N VAL A 296 -13.47 0.90 23.87
CA VAL A 296 -12.54 -0.22 23.74
C VAL A 296 -11.55 0.07 22.60
N GLY A 297 -10.25 0.09 22.92
CA GLY A 297 -9.18 0.40 21.97
C GLY A 297 -8.78 1.88 21.89
N GLY A 298 -9.46 2.75 22.64
CA GLY A 298 -9.15 4.19 22.71
C GLY A 298 -9.43 4.95 21.41
N TYR A 299 -9.12 6.24 21.42
CA TYR A 299 -9.31 7.16 20.30
C TYR A 299 -8.33 8.33 20.37
N THR A 300 -8.11 9.01 19.24
CA THR A 300 -7.36 10.28 19.24
C THR A 300 -8.25 11.38 19.84
N PRO A 301 -7.85 12.09 20.91
CA PRO A 301 -8.66 13.14 21.53
C PRO A 301 -9.31 14.09 20.50
N GLY A 302 -10.62 14.33 20.62
CA GLY A 302 -11.39 15.13 19.66
C GLY A 302 -11.81 14.42 18.37
N ALA A 303 -11.47 13.14 18.21
CA ALA A 303 -11.77 12.34 17.02
C ALA A 303 -12.82 11.24 17.31
N VAL A 304 -13.95 11.62 17.91
CA VAL A 304 -15.08 10.73 18.22
C VAL A 304 -16.40 11.37 17.83
N LEU A 305 -17.26 10.59 17.18
CA LEU A 305 -18.69 10.84 17.07
C LEU A 305 -19.43 9.88 17.99
N LEU A 306 -20.46 10.37 18.68
CA LEU A 306 -21.31 9.56 19.53
C LEU A 306 -22.75 9.65 19.02
N GLU A 307 -23.39 8.51 18.86
CA GLU A 307 -24.82 8.37 18.59
C GLU A 307 -25.51 7.84 19.85
N ARG A 308 -26.64 8.45 20.22
CA ARG A 308 -27.52 8.03 21.31
C ARG A 308 -28.93 7.86 20.74
N ASN A 309 -29.49 6.65 20.80
CA ASN A 309 -30.82 6.30 20.27
C ASN A 309 -31.10 6.75 18.83
N GLY A 310 -30.14 6.61 17.90
CA GLY A 310 -30.33 7.06 16.52
C GLY A 310 -29.90 8.49 16.23
N ALA A 311 -29.56 9.29 17.25
CA ALA A 311 -29.26 10.72 17.11
C ALA A 311 -27.80 11.04 17.46
N LEU A 312 -27.11 11.75 16.57
CA LEU A 312 -25.74 12.24 16.80
C LEU A 312 -25.72 13.31 17.91
N GLN A 313 -24.86 13.09 18.89
CA GLN A 313 -24.66 13.94 20.07
C GLN A 313 -23.63 15.05 19.78
N GLN A 314 -23.73 16.18 20.48
CA GLN A 314 -22.81 17.33 20.31
C GLN A 314 -21.51 17.17 21.11
N PRO A 315 -20.32 17.27 20.49
CA PRO A 315 -19.03 17.14 21.18
C PRO A 315 -18.62 18.42 21.95
N GLY A 316 -17.74 18.20 22.94
CA GLY A 316 -17.21 19.11 23.98
C GLY A 316 -16.60 20.47 23.62
N THR A 317 -16.72 20.95 22.38
CA THR A 317 -16.24 22.29 21.96
C THR A 317 -17.37 23.28 21.69
N ALA A 318 -18.64 22.86 21.85
CA ALA A 318 -19.82 23.72 21.75
C ALA A 318 -20.15 24.43 23.09
N ALA A 319 -20.94 25.50 23.06
CA ALA A 319 -21.35 26.26 24.25
C ALA A 319 -22.16 25.45 25.29
N SER A 320 -22.78 24.34 24.86
CA SER A 320 -23.46 23.34 25.69
C SER A 320 -23.27 21.94 25.06
N PRO A 321 -22.19 21.21 25.35
CA PRO A 321 -21.95 19.91 24.73
C PRO A 321 -22.83 18.81 25.34
N ASP A 322 -23.21 17.81 24.55
CA ASP A 322 -23.87 16.60 25.04
C ASP A 322 -22.86 15.58 25.59
N PHE A 323 -21.61 15.62 25.10
CA PHE A 323 -20.51 14.81 25.61
C PHE A 323 -19.13 15.45 25.44
N ILE A 324 -18.17 15.02 26.25
CA ILE A 324 -16.75 15.43 26.23
C ILE A 324 -15.87 14.18 26.04
N ALA A 325 -14.97 14.24 25.06
CA ALA A 325 -14.07 13.14 24.70
C ALA A 325 -12.64 13.67 24.46
N THR A 326 -11.92 13.94 25.55
CA THR A 326 -10.61 14.61 25.52
C THR A 326 -9.45 13.76 26.05
N ASP A 327 -9.73 12.65 26.72
CA ASP A 327 -8.70 11.82 27.38
C ASP A 327 -8.20 10.66 26.51
N GLY A 328 -8.83 10.44 25.35
CA GLY A 328 -8.48 9.38 24.41
C GLY A 328 -8.96 7.97 24.82
N LEU A 329 -9.72 7.84 25.91
CA LEU A 329 -10.15 6.54 26.46
C LEU A 329 -11.63 6.51 26.86
N THR A 330 -12.16 7.62 27.39
CA THR A 330 -13.54 7.70 27.87
C THR A 330 -14.30 8.85 27.19
N ILE A 331 -15.62 8.68 27.12
CA ILE A 331 -16.58 9.73 26.77
C ILE A 331 -17.35 10.07 28.04
N LYS A 332 -17.35 11.35 28.40
CA LYS A 332 -18.18 11.88 29.48
C LYS A 332 -19.44 12.49 28.92
N LEU A 333 -20.60 11.98 29.30
CA LEU A 333 -21.90 12.53 28.94
C LEU A 333 -22.22 13.73 29.86
N THR A 334 -22.86 14.75 29.30
CA THR A 334 -23.39 15.87 30.08
C THR A 334 -24.70 15.49 30.77
N THR A 335 -25.45 14.55 30.19
CA THR A 335 -26.64 13.94 30.79
C THR A 335 -26.44 12.44 30.90
N ALA A 336 -26.54 11.92 32.12
CA ALA A 336 -26.40 10.50 32.44
C ALA A 336 -27.15 9.58 31.47
N ALA A 337 -26.54 8.45 31.14
CA ALA A 337 -27.18 7.37 30.44
C ALA A 337 -28.19 6.66 31.36
N THR A 338 -29.34 6.28 30.81
CA THR A 338 -30.36 5.43 31.43
C THR A 338 -30.32 4.03 30.83
N ALA A 339 -30.88 3.04 31.53
CA ALA A 339 -30.70 1.62 31.19
C ALA A 339 -31.24 1.21 29.80
N ASP A 340 -32.17 1.97 29.24
CA ASP A 340 -32.85 1.64 27.97
C ASP A 340 -32.22 2.31 26.75
N GLU A 341 -31.16 3.11 26.94
CA GLU A 341 -30.57 3.91 25.86
C GLU A 341 -29.46 3.16 25.12
N GLN A 342 -29.49 3.25 23.79
CA GLN A 342 -28.48 2.66 22.92
C GLN A 342 -27.43 3.70 22.54
N PHE A 343 -26.16 3.31 22.63
CA PHE A 343 -25.03 4.16 22.24
C PHE A 343 -24.17 3.46 21.19
N THR A 344 -23.78 4.22 20.17
CA THR A 344 -22.78 3.81 19.19
C THR A 344 -21.75 4.91 19.08
N ALA A 345 -20.48 4.61 19.34
CA ALA A 345 -19.40 5.56 19.11
C ALA A 345 -18.64 5.19 17.85
N TYR A 346 -18.16 6.21 17.16
CA TYR A 346 -17.38 6.07 15.95
C TYR A 346 -16.09 6.88 16.12
N VAL A 347 -14.96 6.20 15.96
CA VAL A 347 -13.64 6.83 16.11
C VAL A 347 -13.01 7.05 14.75
N PHE A 348 -12.24 8.13 14.64
CA PHE A 348 -11.40 8.37 13.47
C PHE A 348 -9.96 7.97 13.78
N ALA A 349 -9.38 7.12 12.93
CA ALA A 349 -7.99 6.70 13.12
C ALA A 349 -7.02 7.86 12.94
N THR A 350 -7.32 8.77 12.00
CA THR A 350 -6.69 10.07 11.79
C THR A 350 -7.42 10.73 10.62
N PHE A 351 -7.87 11.97 10.76
CA PHE A 351 -8.02 12.83 9.60
C PHE A 351 -6.72 13.63 9.49
N SER A 352 -5.82 13.26 8.59
CA SER A 352 -4.77 14.21 8.20
C SER A 352 -5.44 15.31 7.40
N VAL A 353 -5.92 16.35 8.09
CA VAL A 353 -6.28 17.62 7.44
C VAL A 353 -5.08 18.28 6.80
N ALA A 354 -3.85 17.81 7.08
CA ALA A 354 -2.64 18.38 6.51
C ALA A 354 -2.68 18.41 4.97
N ASP A 355 -3.42 17.49 4.32
CA ASP A 355 -3.47 17.42 2.86
C ASP A 355 -4.88 17.45 2.22
N ALA A 356 -5.97 17.28 2.98
CA ALA A 356 -7.32 17.29 2.39
C ALA A 356 -7.86 18.69 2.09
N VAL A 357 -7.35 19.72 2.79
CA VAL A 357 -7.62 21.13 2.47
C VAL A 357 -6.32 21.90 2.67
N ARG A 358 -5.42 21.88 1.68
CA ARG A 358 -4.27 22.79 1.66
C ARG A 358 -4.77 24.23 1.54
N LYS A 359 -4.90 24.94 2.66
CA LYS A 359 -4.77 26.39 2.71
C LYS A 359 -3.30 26.68 3.03
N SER A 360 -2.67 27.58 2.29
CA SER A 360 -1.25 27.90 2.50
C SER A 360 -1.03 28.56 3.87
N GLY A 361 -0.20 27.95 4.72
CA GLY A 361 0.27 28.54 5.98
C GLY A 361 -0.55 28.14 7.22
N ASP A 362 -0.42 26.88 7.62
CA ASP A 362 -0.66 26.21 8.91
C ASP A 362 -1.81 26.57 9.88
N ALA A 363 -2.40 25.46 10.36
CA ALA A 363 -3.13 25.20 11.62
C ALA A 363 -4.53 25.83 11.82
N MET A 364 -5.54 25.26 11.15
CA MET A 364 -6.88 25.17 11.74
C MET A 364 -6.98 23.91 12.60
N GLY A 365 -6.62 24.01 13.88
CA GLY A 365 -6.93 22.99 14.87
C GLY A 365 -8.40 23.08 15.28
N GLY A 366 -9.27 22.35 14.58
CA GLY A 366 -10.69 22.20 14.96
C GLY A 366 -11.54 21.59 13.85
N PRO A 367 -12.55 20.76 14.17
CA PRO A 367 -13.44 20.17 13.16
C PRO A 367 -14.23 21.26 12.42
N LEU A 368 -14.35 21.13 11.10
CA LEU A 368 -15.27 21.93 10.29
C LEU A 368 -16.70 21.64 10.76
N ALA A 369 -17.30 22.55 11.52
CA ALA A 369 -18.68 22.44 11.97
C ALA A 369 -19.65 22.74 10.81
N LEU A 370 -19.93 21.76 9.95
CA LEU A 370 -21.08 21.79 9.04
C LEU A 370 -22.31 21.21 9.76
N TYR A 371 -22.97 22.02 10.58
CA TYR A 371 -24.34 21.72 11.01
C TYR A 371 -25.25 22.93 10.77
N ALA A 372 -26.52 22.67 10.49
CA ALA A 372 -27.51 23.71 10.28
C ALA A 372 -27.66 24.55 11.55
N GLY A 373 -27.42 25.87 11.45
CA GLY A 373 -27.52 26.80 12.58
C GLY A 373 -26.18 27.25 13.19
N SER A 374 -25.02 26.84 12.66
CA SER A 374 -23.74 27.43 13.09
C SER A 374 -23.72 28.94 12.77
N THR A 375 -23.73 29.78 13.79
CA THR A 375 -23.62 31.24 13.61
C THR A 375 -22.21 31.67 13.94
N VAL A 376 -21.44 32.02 12.91
CA VAL A 376 -20.22 32.79 13.07
C VAL A 376 -20.64 34.24 13.35
N SER A 377 -20.18 34.80 14.47
CA SER A 377 -20.42 36.21 14.81
C SER A 377 -20.01 37.11 13.65
N ASN A 378 -20.84 38.11 13.32
CA ASN A 378 -20.54 39.00 12.21
C ASN A 378 -19.20 39.72 12.49
N PRO A 379 -18.20 39.62 11.60
CA PRO A 379 -16.97 40.37 11.75
C PRO A 379 -17.24 41.88 11.84
N ALA A 380 -16.38 42.61 12.56
CA ALA A 380 -16.45 44.06 12.59
C ALA A 380 -16.19 44.65 11.20
N ALA A 381 -16.72 45.86 10.93
CA ALA A 381 -16.45 46.57 9.68
C ALA A 381 -14.93 46.78 9.51
N GLY A 382 -14.40 46.48 8.31
CA GLY A 382 -12.97 46.55 8.03
C GLY A 382 -12.10 45.41 8.59
N ASP A 383 -12.67 44.29 9.05
CA ASP A 383 -11.90 43.11 9.44
C ASP A 383 -11.19 42.46 8.23
N ASN A 384 -9.85 42.39 8.29
CA ASN A 384 -8.98 41.80 7.27
C ASN A 384 -8.49 40.38 7.64
N SER A 385 -9.13 39.73 8.62
CA SER A 385 -8.80 38.37 9.03
C SER A 385 -9.15 37.32 7.96
N GLN A 386 -8.52 36.14 8.03
CA GLN A 386 -8.81 35.00 7.15
C GLN A 386 -9.97 34.13 7.66
N ASN A 387 -10.85 34.69 8.49
CA ASN A 387 -11.96 33.97 9.10
C ASN A 387 -13.01 33.55 8.05
N VAL A 388 -13.73 32.46 8.32
CA VAL A 388 -14.84 32.02 7.46
C VAL A 388 -15.97 33.06 7.53
N ILE A 389 -16.22 33.76 6.43
CA ILE A 389 -17.24 34.81 6.35
C ILE A 389 -18.64 34.23 6.13
N ASN A 390 -19.65 34.82 6.77
CA ASN A 390 -21.05 34.50 6.52
C ASN A 390 -21.58 35.32 5.31
N SER A 391 -22.65 34.84 4.66
CA SER A 391 -23.22 35.50 3.48
C SER A 391 -23.95 36.82 3.79
N ALA A 392 -24.25 37.09 5.07
CA ALA A 392 -24.85 38.34 5.52
C ALA A 392 -23.79 39.46 5.61
N TRP A 393 -22.60 39.17 6.13
CA TRP A 393 -21.45 40.06 6.17
C TRP A 393 -20.98 40.45 4.77
N PHE A 394 -20.87 39.47 3.87
CA PHE A 394 -20.51 39.74 2.47
C PHE A 394 -21.48 40.72 1.78
N LYS A 395 -22.74 40.75 2.22
CA LYS A 395 -23.76 41.67 1.70
C LYS A 395 -23.81 43.01 2.45
N SER A 396 -23.31 43.08 3.69
CA SER A 396 -23.35 44.31 4.50
C SER A 396 -22.18 45.25 4.20
N GLU A 397 -21.04 44.74 3.74
CA GLU A 397 -19.87 45.55 3.40
C GLU A 397 -19.98 46.15 1.99
N ALA A 398 -20.93 47.07 1.80
CA ALA A 398 -21.05 47.84 0.57
C ALA A 398 -19.88 48.84 0.45
N ALA A 399 -19.31 48.99 -0.74
CA ALA A 399 -18.24 49.97 -0.96
C ALA A 399 -18.76 51.39 -0.73
N ALA A 400 -18.01 52.18 0.03
CA ALA A 400 -18.31 53.58 0.32
C ALA A 400 -17.00 54.40 0.29
N GLU A 401 -17.10 55.72 0.31
CA GLU A 401 -15.92 56.60 0.31
C GLU A 401 -14.99 56.36 1.50
N THR A 402 -15.54 55.90 2.63
CA THR A 402 -14.80 55.65 3.87
C THR A 402 -14.44 54.18 4.09
N ASN A 403 -14.88 53.25 3.23
CA ASN A 403 -14.69 51.83 3.47
C ASN A 403 -14.58 50.99 2.19
N ALA A 404 -13.66 50.02 2.21
CA ALA A 404 -13.54 49.04 1.14
C ALA A 404 -14.72 48.04 1.21
N GLY A 405 -15.30 47.70 0.06
CA GLY A 405 -16.45 46.80 0.03
C GLY A 405 -16.82 46.37 -1.38
N THR A 406 -18.02 45.81 -1.53
CA THR A 406 -18.57 45.39 -2.82
C THR A 406 -19.53 46.45 -3.38
N ALA A 407 -19.48 46.70 -4.69
CA ALA A 407 -20.41 47.61 -5.36
C ALA A 407 -21.01 46.94 -6.60
N LYS A 408 -22.26 47.30 -6.91
CA LYS A 408 -22.92 46.83 -8.13
C LYS A 408 -22.38 47.59 -9.34
N VAL A 409 -22.41 46.94 -10.50
CA VAL A 409 -22.05 47.57 -11.76
C VAL A 409 -23.18 48.49 -12.23
N ALA A 410 -22.87 49.75 -12.53
CA ALA A 410 -23.81 50.75 -13.01
C ALA A 410 -24.48 50.32 -14.32
N THR A 411 -25.75 50.69 -14.54
CA THR A 411 -26.40 50.63 -15.85
C THR A 411 -26.03 51.81 -16.74
N LEU A 412 -26.27 51.72 -18.06
CA LEU A 412 -25.98 52.82 -18.98
C LEU A 412 -26.86 54.06 -18.71
N ALA A 413 -28.09 53.86 -18.25
CA ALA A 413 -29.00 54.94 -17.86
C ALA A 413 -28.47 55.69 -16.63
N GLN A 414 -28.03 54.95 -15.59
CA GLN A 414 -27.40 55.54 -14.41
C GLN A 414 -26.11 56.31 -14.76
N THR A 415 -25.29 55.74 -15.65
CA THR A 415 -24.04 56.39 -16.10
C THR A 415 -24.34 57.69 -16.85
N THR A 416 -25.38 57.72 -17.69
CA THR A 416 -25.77 58.92 -18.45
C THR A 416 -26.44 59.98 -17.57
N ALA A 417 -27.19 59.56 -16.55
CA ALA A 417 -27.85 60.47 -15.60
C ALA A 417 -26.88 61.15 -14.64
N GLY A 418 -25.78 60.47 -14.26
CA GLY A 418 -24.69 61.07 -13.48
C GLY A 418 -25.04 61.37 -12.01
N THR A 419 -26.04 60.71 -11.43
CA THR A 419 -26.54 60.96 -10.06
C THR A 419 -26.32 59.81 -9.07
N ASP A 420 -25.67 58.72 -9.47
CA ASP A 420 -25.50 57.49 -8.68
C ASP A 420 -24.04 57.35 -8.19
N ASP A 421 -23.86 57.30 -6.87
CA ASP A 421 -22.56 57.17 -6.19
C ASP A 421 -22.31 55.77 -5.61
N ALA A 422 -23.30 54.87 -5.65
CA ALA A 422 -23.23 53.54 -5.06
C ALA A 422 -22.80 52.44 -6.06
N THR A 423 -22.61 52.79 -7.34
CA THR A 423 -22.30 51.82 -8.40
C THR A 423 -21.04 52.15 -9.18
N ILE A 424 -20.41 51.11 -9.75
CA ILE A 424 -19.14 51.24 -10.49
C ILE A 424 -19.40 51.24 -12.00
N VAL A 425 -18.79 52.20 -12.70
CA VAL A 425 -18.85 52.32 -14.16
C VAL A 425 -17.83 51.38 -14.83
N THR A 426 -18.28 50.58 -15.80
CA THR A 426 -17.40 49.70 -16.60
C THR A 426 -16.78 50.44 -17.79
N PRO A 427 -15.62 50.00 -18.33
CA PRO A 427 -15.00 50.61 -19.51
C PRO A 427 -15.92 50.76 -20.74
N LYS A 428 -16.83 49.80 -20.97
CA LYS A 428 -17.84 49.88 -22.06
C LYS A 428 -18.80 51.07 -21.89
N LYS A 429 -19.14 51.40 -20.65
CA LYS A 429 -20.06 52.50 -20.32
C LYS A 429 -19.33 53.85 -20.33
N LEU A 430 -18.06 53.87 -19.94
CA LEU A 430 -17.19 55.04 -20.09
C LEU A 430 -16.95 55.40 -21.57
N ARG A 431 -16.84 54.41 -22.46
CA ARG A 431 -16.72 54.61 -23.92
C ARG A 431 -18.05 54.93 -24.59
N ALA A 432 -19.20 54.66 -23.94
CA ALA A 432 -20.50 54.91 -24.54
C ALA A 432 -20.68 56.41 -24.83
N GLY A 433 -20.86 56.74 -26.10
CA GLY A 433 -20.96 58.12 -26.59
C GLY A 433 -19.67 58.70 -27.19
N PHE A 434 -18.51 58.03 -27.09
CA PHE A 434 -17.28 58.45 -27.79
C PHE A 434 -17.15 57.70 -29.12
N SER A 435 -17.19 58.42 -30.24
CA SER A 435 -17.04 57.86 -31.59
C SER A 435 -15.98 58.66 -32.36
N ALA A 436 -15.08 57.98 -33.07
CA ALA A 436 -14.06 58.66 -33.87
C ALA A 436 -13.78 57.89 -35.16
N LEU A 437 -13.57 58.65 -36.24
CA LEU A 437 -13.09 58.19 -37.54
C LEU A 437 -11.82 58.98 -37.87
N LEU A 438 -10.66 58.34 -37.75
CA LEU A 438 -9.36 58.98 -37.97
C LEU A 438 -8.86 58.79 -39.41
N SER A 439 -9.64 59.27 -40.38
CA SER A 439 -9.30 59.28 -41.82
C SER A 439 -9.35 60.70 -42.41
N GLY A 440 -8.97 60.85 -43.68
CA GLY A 440 -9.26 62.05 -44.47
C GLY A 440 -10.33 61.73 -45.51
N PRO A 441 -11.60 62.17 -45.38
CA PRO A 441 -12.20 62.93 -44.27
C PRO A 441 -12.49 62.09 -43.01
N GLY A 442 -12.63 62.72 -41.84
CA GLY A 442 -12.75 62.07 -40.52
C GLY A 442 -13.45 62.93 -39.45
N TYR A 443 -13.67 62.37 -38.25
CA TYR A 443 -14.32 63.05 -37.12
C TYR A 443 -13.97 62.49 -35.73
N ILE A 444 -14.24 63.28 -34.68
CA ILE A 444 -14.37 62.85 -33.28
C ILE A 444 -15.69 63.40 -32.74
N ALA A 445 -16.50 62.54 -32.10
CA ALA A 445 -17.75 62.85 -31.43
C ALA A 445 -17.65 62.47 -29.94
N PHE A 446 -17.88 63.44 -29.07
CA PHE A 446 -17.83 63.28 -27.62
C PHE A 446 -19.17 62.79 -27.05
N PRO A 447 -19.15 62.08 -25.91
CA PRO A 447 -20.38 61.63 -25.25
C PRO A 447 -21.32 62.77 -24.85
N SER A 448 -22.62 62.47 -24.77
CA SER A 448 -23.66 63.44 -24.38
C SER A 448 -23.47 63.98 -22.96
N TRP A 449 -22.96 63.16 -22.02
CA TRP A 449 -22.62 63.58 -20.67
C TRP A 449 -21.41 64.55 -20.60
N LEU A 450 -20.62 64.65 -21.69
CA LEU A 450 -19.53 65.61 -21.86
C LEU A 450 -19.95 66.78 -22.77
N GLY A 451 -21.24 66.99 -23.00
CA GLY A 451 -21.78 68.09 -23.82
C GLY A 451 -21.92 67.80 -25.32
N GLY A 452 -21.53 66.60 -25.79
CA GLY A 452 -21.88 66.11 -27.14
C GLY A 452 -21.19 66.79 -28.32
N LEU A 453 -20.06 67.46 -28.11
CA LEU A 453 -19.32 68.16 -29.17
C LEU A 453 -18.84 67.18 -30.26
N ILE A 454 -18.92 67.61 -31.52
CA ILE A 454 -18.42 66.88 -32.69
C ILE A 454 -17.45 67.79 -33.46
N ILE A 455 -16.32 67.22 -33.86
CA ILE A 455 -15.25 67.87 -34.62
C ILE A 455 -15.02 67.03 -35.88
N GLN A 456 -15.03 67.63 -37.06
CA GLN A 456 -14.88 66.92 -38.34
C GLN A 456 -13.86 67.62 -39.23
N TRP A 457 -13.10 66.86 -40.02
CA TRP A 457 -12.07 67.40 -40.92
C TRP A 457 -11.97 66.62 -42.22
N GLY A 458 -11.31 67.19 -43.22
CA GLY A 458 -11.01 66.50 -44.47
C GLY A 458 -10.31 67.40 -45.49
N ALA A 459 -10.12 66.89 -46.70
CA ALA A 459 -9.60 67.68 -47.82
C ALA A 459 -10.27 67.25 -49.13
N ILE A 460 -10.43 68.18 -50.07
CA ILE A 460 -10.98 67.91 -51.40
C ILE A 460 -10.21 68.70 -52.46
N ALA A 461 -10.04 68.11 -53.64
CA ALA A 461 -9.50 68.83 -54.79
C ALA A 461 -10.59 69.68 -55.45
N VAL A 462 -10.33 70.98 -55.60
CA VAL A 462 -11.16 71.88 -56.40
C VAL A 462 -10.62 71.86 -57.83
N PRO A 463 -11.32 71.22 -58.79
CA PRO A 463 -10.76 70.95 -60.11
C PRO A 463 -10.58 72.21 -60.94
N ASN A 464 -11.46 73.20 -60.78
CA ASN A 464 -11.50 74.40 -61.62
C ASN A 464 -11.22 75.67 -60.82
N ALA A 465 -10.49 76.62 -61.41
CA ALA A 465 -10.24 77.93 -60.82
C ALA A 465 -11.57 78.69 -60.65
N ASN A 466 -11.68 79.43 -59.55
CA ASN A 466 -12.84 80.25 -59.19
C ASN A 466 -14.16 79.47 -59.04
N THR A 467 -14.10 78.20 -58.63
CA THR A 467 -15.30 77.37 -58.40
C THR A 467 -15.41 76.90 -56.95
N ALA A 468 -16.66 76.72 -56.49
CA ALA A 468 -16.97 76.09 -55.21
C ALA A 468 -17.36 74.62 -55.43
N VAL A 469 -16.85 73.74 -54.56
CA VAL A 469 -17.17 72.31 -54.53
C VAL A 469 -17.89 71.99 -53.22
N THR A 470 -18.97 71.22 -53.30
CA THR A 470 -19.69 70.72 -52.12
C THR A 470 -18.95 69.53 -51.53
N VAL A 471 -18.71 69.56 -50.22
CA VAL A 471 -18.19 68.44 -49.44
C VAL A 471 -19.28 67.92 -48.51
N THR A 472 -19.52 66.61 -48.56
CA THR A 472 -20.38 65.92 -47.59
C THR A 472 -19.57 65.56 -46.35
N LEU A 473 -20.09 65.92 -45.17
CA LEU A 473 -19.46 65.61 -43.89
C LEU A 473 -19.58 64.10 -43.59
N PRO A 474 -18.56 63.47 -42.99
CA PRO A 474 -18.62 62.07 -42.56
C PRO A 474 -19.78 61.74 -41.60
N LEU A 475 -20.17 62.72 -40.77
CA LEU A 475 -21.28 62.62 -39.84
C LEU A 475 -22.13 63.90 -39.93
N ALA A 476 -23.45 63.78 -40.01
CA ALA A 476 -24.29 64.98 -39.90
C ALA A 476 -24.28 65.47 -38.45
N PHE A 477 -24.11 66.78 -38.22
CA PHE A 477 -24.24 67.38 -36.90
C PHE A 477 -25.70 67.25 -36.42
N PRO A 478 -25.98 66.50 -35.33
CA PRO A 478 -27.35 66.21 -34.90
C PRO A 478 -28.23 67.43 -34.61
N THR A 479 -27.63 68.53 -34.16
CA THR A 479 -28.34 69.76 -33.76
C THR A 479 -27.97 70.94 -34.65
N ASN A 480 -26.72 71.40 -34.62
CA ASN A 480 -26.24 72.61 -35.30
C ASN A 480 -24.74 72.53 -35.58
N MET A 481 -24.30 73.10 -36.70
CA MET A 481 -22.89 73.41 -36.95
C MET A 481 -22.54 74.77 -36.33
N PHE A 482 -21.51 74.82 -35.50
CA PHE A 482 -21.16 75.99 -34.68
C PHE A 482 -20.19 76.98 -35.35
N ILE A 483 -19.22 76.50 -36.15
CA ILE A 483 -18.16 77.34 -36.73
C ILE A 483 -18.02 77.05 -38.23
N ASN A 484 -17.88 78.12 -39.04
CA ASN A 484 -17.61 78.09 -40.48
C ASN A 484 -16.37 77.21 -40.78
N PRO A 485 -16.38 76.30 -41.77
CA PRO A 485 -15.22 75.48 -42.08
C PRO A 485 -13.96 76.33 -42.27
N TRP A 486 -12.95 76.11 -41.43
CA TRP A 486 -11.64 76.69 -41.63
C TRP A 486 -10.96 75.98 -42.79
N THR A 487 -10.72 76.71 -43.88
CA THR A 487 -10.11 76.17 -45.09
C THR A 487 -8.67 76.63 -45.27
N THR A 488 -7.79 75.71 -45.66
CA THR A 488 -6.40 76.03 -46.02
C THR A 488 -6.03 75.29 -47.30
N GLY A 489 -5.23 75.92 -48.18
CA GLY A 489 -4.75 75.31 -49.42
C GLY A 489 -3.36 75.85 -49.77
N SER A 490 -2.51 75.01 -50.37
CA SER A 490 -1.13 75.35 -50.71
C SER A 490 -1.01 75.74 -52.18
N SER A 491 -1.16 77.04 -52.48
CA SER A 491 -0.77 77.55 -53.81
C SER A 491 -0.08 78.91 -53.65
N ALA A 492 1.03 79.10 -54.36
CA ALA A 492 1.89 80.28 -54.26
C ALA A 492 1.27 81.58 -54.81
N ALA A 493 0.03 81.54 -55.33
CA ALA A 493 -0.64 82.69 -55.95
C ALA A 493 -2.18 82.66 -55.88
N GLY A 494 -2.78 82.14 -54.81
CA GLY A 494 -4.24 82.02 -54.70
C GLY A 494 -4.78 82.18 -53.28
N PHE A 495 -5.94 82.84 -53.16
CA PHE A 495 -6.70 82.90 -51.91
C PHE A 495 -7.76 81.78 -51.85
N THR A 496 -7.96 81.22 -50.67
CA THR A 496 -8.94 80.17 -50.36
C THR A 496 -9.90 80.71 -49.29
N TYR A 497 -11.21 80.64 -49.52
CA TYR A 497 -12.22 81.10 -48.56
C TYR A 497 -13.37 80.09 -48.50
N GLY A 498 -13.90 79.80 -47.30
CA GLY A 498 -15.15 79.05 -47.15
C GLY A 498 -16.34 79.96 -47.40
N ASN A 499 -17.20 79.64 -48.36
CA ASN A 499 -18.44 80.40 -48.62
C ASN A 499 -19.67 79.70 -48.01
N ASN A 500 -20.66 80.50 -47.62
CA ASN A 500 -21.43 80.36 -46.38
C ASN A 500 -22.85 79.85 -46.59
N THR A 501 -23.04 78.55 -46.88
CA THR A 501 -24.38 77.93 -46.98
C THR A 501 -24.43 76.41 -46.73
N GLY A 502 -23.51 75.85 -45.92
CA GLY A 502 -23.54 74.42 -45.59
C GLY A 502 -24.74 74.00 -44.72
N THR A 503 -25.33 72.82 -44.96
CA THR A 503 -26.32 72.19 -44.06
C THR A 503 -25.63 71.45 -42.91
N GLN A 504 -26.38 70.88 -41.96
CA GLN A 504 -25.83 69.98 -40.91
C GLN A 504 -24.97 68.81 -41.48
N SER A 505 -25.06 68.53 -42.78
CA SER A 505 -24.38 67.43 -43.47
C SER A 505 -23.44 67.86 -44.59
N THR A 506 -23.38 69.14 -44.96
CA THR A 506 -22.58 69.60 -46.11
C THR A 506 -21.88 70.92 -45.86
N ILE A 507 -20.72 71.13 -46.48
CA ILE A 507 -20.00 72.40 -46.50
C ILE A 507 -19.57 72.74 -47.92
N TYR A 508 -19.29 74.02 -48.20
CA TYR A 508 -18.79 74.46 -49.49
C TYR A 508 -17.34 74.93 -49.39
N VAL A 509 -16.50 74.44 -50.29
CA VAL A 509 -15.08 74.73 -50.34
C VAL A 509 -14.74 75.37 -51.68
N TYR A 510 -14.11 76.55 -51.66
CA TYR A 510 -13.83 77.34 -52.85
C TYR A 510 -12.32 77.61 -53.02
N SER A 511 -11.85 77.57 -54.27
CA SER A 511 -10.47 77.93 -54.62
C SER A 511 -10.44 78.87 -55.83
N THR A 512 -9.59 79.89 -55.77
CA THR A 512 -9.28 80.78 -56.92
C THR A 512 -8.33 80.13 -57.94
N VAL A 513 -7.73 78.99 -57.59
CA VAL A 513 -6.77 78.24 -58.42
C VAL A 513 -7.33 76.86 -58.75
N ALA A 514 -7.16 76.42 -60.01
CA ALA A 514 -7.57 75.12 -60.50
C ALA A 514 -6.69 73.99 -59.92
N ASN A 515 -7.26 72.79 -59.79
CA ASN A 515 -6.62 71.60 -59.22
C ASN A 515 -5.95 71.83 -57.85
N ASN A 516 -6.53 72.70 -57.02
CA ASN A 516 -6.03 73.01 -55.69
C ASN A 516 -6.69 72.11 -54.65
N THR A 517 -5.90 71.41 -53.84
CA THR A 517 -6.41 70.63 -52.71
C THR A 517 -6.64 71.55 -51.51
N VAL A 518 -7.89 71.62 -51.05
CA VAL A 518 -8.28 72.44 -49.91
C VAL A 518 -8.71 71.55 -48.76
N SER A 519 -8.03 71.72 -47.63
CA SER A 519 -8.37 71.09 -46.35
C SER A 519 -9.42 71.91 -45.61
N TRP A 520 -10.28 71.25 -44.83
CA TRP A 520 -11.36 71.87 -44.05
C TRP A 520 -11.46 71.28 -42.64
N LEU A 521 -11.93 72.07 -41.69
CA LEU A 521 -12.24 71.68 -40.30
C LEU A 521 -13.57 72.32 -39.86
N ALA A 522 -14.51 71.52 -39.35
CA ALA A 522 -15.84 71.94 -38.92
C ALA A 522 -16.16 71.48 -37.49
N PHE A 523 -16.92 72.30 -36.76
CA PHE A 523 -17.35 72.04 -35.37
C PHE A 523 -18.87 72.12 -35.27
N GLY A 524 -19.48 71.26 -34.45
CA GLY A 524 -20.92 71.25 -34.22
C GLY A 524 -21.34 70.23 -33.17
N ARG A 525 -22.63 70.00 -33.01
CA ARG A 525 -23.22 68.94 -32.18
C ARG A 525 -24.59 68.56 -32.71
#